data_AF-A0A6P8G392-F1
#
_entry.id   AF-A0A6P8G392-F1
#
_cell.length_a   1.000
_cell.length_b   1.000
_cell.length_c   1.000
_cell.angle_alpha   90.00
_cell.angle_beta   90.00
_cell.angle_gamma   90.00
#
_symmetry.space_group_name_H-M   'P 1'
#
loop_
_entity.id
_entity.type
_entity.pdbx_description
1 polymer ?
#
loop_
_entity_poly.entity_id
_entity_poly.type
_entity_poly.pdbx_seq_one_letter_code
_entity_poly.pdbx_strand_id
1 'polypeptide(L)'
;MQLEKNYNKTAIKSKQALNGDYSNTGYDRGHLNTNSFQCDDGRKATFTLTNSAPMDACFNRVFWKEWEDGVKGILKAQSAREGTAYLVTGTVPSSDYRIPRLGEFDDPSARDFNRVTVPTHVWTAVCYKHNVDEEKSFSFGYIGLNQPDSRINVKTVPQLNYQLSTIYSSMVNIFKDDCFSTKLKSEEIVKELYRNIQLPLSDRLSMSDDVLNTFHTAMSQFDDEGQLPSKRPRVTEATIQESFDSLESWFEKTESMKYVSGSACVLSQQFTGPIKSLSSTGIQKRDSTDDSQELVCSLVPEQISDCNSSCLYNKEARGYYCYYGTSERLCSPEYSVITVKGTKCNSDHTCGTHGYDYYWCYEGRSWEYCSPPLPVGKGYGGRYCRADHNCAQYGKGYTWCYTDYDDNWNYCCSIGDQYSALNGKSCKNDHPCGYHSYSYLWCYTTDLSWEYCCTTS
;
A
#
# COMPACT_ATOMS: atom_id res chain seq x y z
N MET A 1 -21.46 41.34 15.33
CA MET A 1 -22.02 40.04 15.79
C MET A 1 -22.18 40.10 17.30
N GLN A 2 -23.36 39.77 17.85
CA GLN A 2 -23.64 39.85 19.30
C GLN A 2 -23.62 38.45 19.93
N LEU A 3 -23.28 38.37 21.23
CA LEU A 3 -23.19 37.10 21.95
C LEU A 3 -24.59 36.53 22.26
N GLU A 4 -24.74 35.20 22.20
CA GLU A 4 -25.99 34.49 22.50
C GLU A 4 -26.62 34.93 23.83
N LYS A 5 -25.78 35.19 24.85
CA LYS A 5 -26.21 35.63 26.19
C LYS A 5 -26.96 36.97 26.22
N ASN A 6 -26.89 37.76 25.16
CA ASN A 6 -27.51 39.08 25.06
C ASN A 6 -28.96 39.03 24.55
N TYR A 7 -29.50 37.85 24.24
CA TYR A 7 -30.83 37.69 23.64
C TYR A 7 -31.75 36.78 24.45
N ASN A 8 -33.06 36.92 24.23
CA ASN A 8 -34.05 36.02 24.79
C ASN A 8 -33.90 34.62 24.17
N LYS A 9 -33.40 33.67 24.96
CA LYS A 9 -33.14 32.29 24.55
C LYS A 9 -34.39 31.61 23.97
N THR A 10 -35.56 31.81 24.56
CA THR A 10 -36.81 31.17 24.11
C THR A 10 -37.20 31.57 22.69
N ALA A 11 -37.00 32.85 22.34
CA ALA A 11 -37.27 33.33 20.98
C ALA A 11 -36.28 32.74 19.96
N ILE A 12 -34.99 32.68 20.31
CA ILE A 12 -33.94 32.12 19.45
C ILE A 12 -34.15 30.62 19.22
N LYS A 13 -34.46 29.90 20.30
CA LYS A 13 -34.71 28.46 20.31
C LYS A 13 -35.76 28.00 19.31
N SER A 14 -36.70 28.86 18.92
CA SER A 14 -37.74 28.51 17.95
C SER A 14 -37.24 28.45 16.49
N LYS A 15 -36.08 29.04 16.19
CA LYS A 15 -35.59 29.24 14.81
C LYS A 15 -34.17 28.75 14.56
N GLN A 16 -33.36 28.56 15.60
CA GLN A 16 -31.99 28.09 15.47
C GLN A 16 -31.53 27.31 16.71
N ALA A 17 -30.42 26.60 16.56
CA ALA A 17 -29.74 25.92 17.66
C ALA A 17 -29.09 26.92 18.63
N LEU A 18 -28.87 26.47 19.87
CA LEU A 18 -28.06 27.15 20.88
C LEU A 18 -26.79 26.36 21.17
N ASN A 19 -25.79 27.00 21.80
CA ASN A 19 -24.56 26.29 22.20
C ASN A 19 -24.84 25.11 23.16
N GLY A 20 -25.85 25.23 24.01
CA GLY A 20 -26.28 24.16 24.92
C GLY A 20 -26.82 22.91 24.21
N ASP A 21 -27.27 23.03 22.96
CA ASP A 21 -27.82 21.90 22.18
C ASP A 21 -26.70 20.94 21.71
N TYR A 22 -25.46 21.43 21.61
CA TYR A 22 -24.28 20.64 21.21
C TYR A 22 -23.44 20.16 22.41
N SER A 23 -23.73 20.65 23.61
CA SER A 23 -22.91 20.32 24.79
C SER A 23 -23.10 18.85 25.18
N ASN A 24 -21.99 18.13 25.38
CA ASN A 24 -21.96 16.71 25.79
C ASN A 24 -22.73 15.75 24.87
N THR A 25 -22.77 16.01 23.57
CA THR A 25 -23.45 15.14 22.59
C THR A 25 -22.51 14.23 21.81
N GLY A 26 -21.20 14.48 21.87
CA GLY A 26 -20.19 13.82 21.02
C GLY A 26 -20.11 14.40 19.60
N TYR A 27 -21.05 15.26 19.20
CA TYR A 27 -21.04 15.91 17.89
C TYR A 27 -20.34 17.27 17.94
N ASP A 28 -19.55 17.53 16.91
CA ASP A 28 -18.99 18.84 16.66
C ASP A 28 -20.00 19.78 16.02
N ARG A 29 -19.76 21.08 16.19
CA ARG A 29 -20.36 22.12 15.37
C ARG A 29 -19.60 22.17 14.04
N GLY A 30 -19.98 21.31 13.10
CA GLY A 30 -19.38 21.26 11.77
C GLY A 30 -19.78 22.48 10.96
N HIS A 31 -18.81 23.26 10.48
CA HIS A 31 -19.08 24.48 9.72
C HIS A 31 -19.50 24.14 8.29
N LEU A 32 -20.59 24.75 7.80
CA LEU A 32 -21.03 24.55 6.41
C LEU A 32 -20.29 25.49 5.45
N ASN A 33 -20.37 26.80 5.68
CA ASN A 33 -19.43 27.75 5.11
C ASN A 33 -18.16 27.76 5.97
N THR A 34 -17.10 27.18 5.43
CA THR A 34 -15.89 26.90 6.22
C THR A 34 -15.15 28.20 6.53
N ASN A 35 -14.64 28.29 7.76
CA ASN A 35 -13.81 29.41 8.20
C ASN A 35 -12.55 29.58 7.34
N SER A 36 -12.04 28.46 6.78
CA SER A 36 -10.76 28.41 6.10
C SER A 36 -10.74 29.20 4.78
N PHE A 37 -11.92 29.47 4.20
CA PHE A 37 -12.12 30.29 2.99
C PHE A 37 -12.41 31.77 3.27
N GLN A 38 -12.56 32.19 4.53
CA GLN A 38 -13.02 33.53 4.90
C GLN A 38 -11.93 34.34 5.65
N CYS A 39 -12.01 35.67 5.55
CA CYS A 39 -11.22 36.62 6.33
C CYS A 39 -12.12 37.54 7.19
N ASP A 40 -11.53 38.18 8.18
CA ASP A 40 -12.12 39.25 9.00
C ASP A 40 -13.54 38.95 9.53
N ASP A 41 -14.51 39.79 9.19
CA ASP A 41 -15.89 39.65 9.66
C ASP A 41 -16.63 38.48 9.00
N GLY A 42 -16.25 38.10 7.77
CA GLY A 42 -16.73 36.88 7.12
C GLY A 42 -16.34 35.64 7.93
N ARG A 43 -15.10 35.60 8.43
CA ARG A 43 -14.62 34.54 9.33
C ARG A 43 -15.44 34.49 10.62
N LYS A 44 -15.74 35.64 11.24
CA LYS A 44 -16.58 35.66 12.46
C LYS A 44 -17.99 35.10 12.18
N ALA A 45 -18.59 35.42 11.03
CA ALA A 45 -19.91 34.93 10.66
C ALA A 45 -19.98 33.40 10.51
N THR A 46 -18.87 32.74 10.16
CA THR A 46 -18.84 31.27 10.03
C THR A 46 -19.13 30.53 11.33
N PHE A 47 -18.84 31.13 12.48
CA PHE A 47 -19.09 30.56 13.82
C PHE A 47 -20.55 30.73 14.31
N THR A 48 -21.43 31.29 13.48
CA THR A 48 -22.87 31.34 13.80
C THR A 48 -23.48 29.95 13.69
N LEU A 49 -24.39 29.59 14.60
CA LEU A 49 -25.04 28.28 14.60
C LEU A 49 -26.02 28.08 13.43
N THR A 50 -26.39 29.16 12.73
CA THR A 50 -27.09 29.09 11.45
C THR A 50 -26.20 28.57 10.31
N ASN A 51 -24.89 28.50 10.51
CA ASN A 51 -23.89 27.97 9.59
C ASN A 51 -23.25 26.68 10.14
N SER A 52 -23.91 25.98 11.05
CA SER A 52 -23.37 24.75 11.66
C SER A 52 -24.40 23.64 11.67
N ALA A 53 -23.93 22.42 11.43
CA ALA A 53 -24.70 21.19 11.62
C ALA A 53 -23.95 20.24 12.57
N PRO A 54 -24.65 19.33 13.27
CA PRO A 54 -24.00 18.29 14.07
C PRO A 54 -23.21 17.35 13.16
N MET A 55 -21.89 17.38 13.24
CA MET A 55 -21.02 16.45 12.51
C MET A 55 -20.32 15.53 13.48
N ASP A 56 -20.20 14.25 13.13
CA ASP A 56 -19.39 13.30 13.89
C ASP A 56 -17.96 13.85 14.05
N ALA A 57 -17.37 13.69 15.24
CA ALA A 57 -16.10 14.32 15.55
C ALA A 57 -14.94 13.77 14.69
N CYS A 58 -14.92 12.48 14.39
CA CYS A 58 -13.91 11.87 13.51
C CYS A 58 -14.13 12.31 12.06
N PHE A 59 -15.39 12.26 11.60
CA PHE A 59 -15.75 12.76 10.27
C PHE A 59 -15.31 14.21 10.06
N ASN A 60 -15.71 15.11 10.97
CA ASN A 60 -15.46 16.55 10.84
C ASN A 60 -13.97 16.91 10.94
N ARG A 61 -13.25 16.33 11.89
CA ARG A 61 -11.87 16.75 12.21
C ARG A 61 -10.81 16.12 11.32
N VAL A 62 -11.09 14.95 10.74
CA VAL A 62 -10.14 14.19 9.93
C VAL A 62 -10.59 14.23 8.46
N PHE A 63 -11.59 13.44 8.09
CA PHE A 63 -11.96 13.23 6.69
C PHE A 63 -12.48 14.50 6.03
N TRP A 64 -13.47 15.16 6.64
CA TRP A 64 -14.05 16.37 6.07
C TRP A 64 -13.03 17.50 5.97
N LYS A 65 -12.20 17.67 7.00
CA LYS A 65 -11.11 18.65 7.01
C LYS A 65 -10.09 18.41 5.89
N GLU A 66 -9.71 17.16 5.63
CA GLU A 66 -8.79 16.80 4.55
C GLU A 66 -9.34 17.24 3.18
N TRP A 67 -10.63 17.02 2.93
CA TRP A 67 -11.31 17.50 1.73
C TRP A 67 -11.39 19.03 1.67
N GLU A 68 -11.69 19.71 2.79
CA GLU A 68 -11.68 21.17 2.84
C GLU A 68 -10.29 21.74 2.49
N ASP A 69 -9.22 21.14 3.01
CA ASP A 69 -7.84 21.55 2.77
C ASP A 69 -7.41 21.27 1.31
N GLY A 70 -7.80 20.13 0.74
CA GLY A 70 -7.54 19.80 -0.67
C GLY A 70 -8.23 20.74 -1.66
N VAL A 71 -9.52 21.02 -1.44
CA VAL A 71 -10.27 22.00 -2.22
C VAL A 71 -9.65 23.40 -2.10
N LYS A 72 -9.20 23.77 -0.91
CA LYS A 72 -8.49 25.01 -0.69
C LYS A 72 -7.17 25.08 -1.44
N GLY A 73 -6.44 23.97 -1.57
CA GLY A 73 -5.25 23.86 -2.40
C GLY A 73 -5.55 24.20 -3.86
N ILE A 74 -6.55 23.54 -4.45
CA ILE A 74 -6.97 23.75 -5.84
C ILE A 74 -7.37 25.21 -6.10
N LEU A 75 -8.18 25.79 -5.21
CA LEU A 75 -8.65 27.16 -5.35
C LEU A 75 -7.52 28.19 -5.18
N LYS A 76 -6.54 27.93 -4.30
CA LYS A 76 -5.35 28.79 -4.14
C LYS A 76 -4.37 28.70 -5.30
N ALA A 77 -4.32 27.58 -6.00
CA ALA A 77 -3.54 27.43 -7.20
C ALA A 77 -4.08 28.30 -8.35
N GLN A 78 -5.35 28.72 -8.27
CA GLN A 78 -5.92 29.72 -9.18
C GLN A 78 -5.54 31.14 -8.74
N SER A 79 -5.22 32.00 -9.70
CA SER A 79 -4.96 33.41 -9.42
C SER A 79 -6.22 34.12 -8.95
N ALA A 80 -6.16 34.80 -7.80
CA ALA A 80 -7.30 35.51 -7.22
C ALA A 80 -7.88 36.63 -8.10
N ARG A 81 -7.17 37.06 -9.16
CA ARG A 81 -7.61 38.08 -10.13
C ARG A 81 -8.23 37.46 -11.39
N GLU A 82 -8.07 36.16 -11.58
CA GLU A 82 -8.42 35.47 -12.83
C GLU A 82 -9.79 34.83 -12.79
N GLY A 83 -10.42 34.70 -11.62
CA GLY A 83 -11.76 34.14 -11.51
C GLY A 83 -12.40 34.26 -10.15
N THR A 84 -13.61 33.74 -10.02
CA THR A 84 -14.39 33.72 -8.78
C THR A 84 -14.86 32.30 -8.47
N ALA A 85 -14.65 31.85 -7.24
CA ALA A 85 -15.14 30.56 -6.74
C ALA A 85 -16.44 30.73 -5.95
N TYR A 86 -17.42 29.90 -6.28
CA TYR A 86 -18.71 29.79 -5.58
C TYR A 86 -18.78 28.41 -4.95
N LEU A 87 -18.98 28.37 -3.63
CA LEU A 87 -19.08 27.14 -2.86
C LEU A 87 -20.47 27.06 -2.24
N VAL A 88 -21.13 25.91 -2.40
CA VAL A 88 -22.42 25.60 -1.80
C VAL A 88 -22.25 24.34 -0.96
N THR A 89 -22.39 24.47 0.34
CA THR A 89 -22.34 23.34 1.29
C THR A 89 -23.71 23.11 1.88
N GLY A 90 -24.11 21.85 1.98
CA GLY A 90 -25.39 21.45 2.55
C GLY A 90 -25.31 20.12 3.28
N THR A 91 -26.45 19.74 3.87
CA THR A 91 -26.57 18.52 4.65
C THR A 91 -27.88 17.83 4.34
N VAL A 92 -27.88 16.50 4.30
CA VAL A 92 -29.11 15.70 4.24
C VAL A 92 -29.59 15.44 5.66
N PRO A 93 -30.73 16.00 6.11
CA PRO A 93 -31.23 15.78 7.46
C PRO A 93 -31.68 14.32 7.64
N SER A 94 -31.39 13.73 8.80
CA SER A 94 -32.02 12.46 9.18
C SER A 94 -33.51 12.65 9.51
N SER A 95 -34.29 11.59 9.39
CA SER A 95 -35.72 11.59 9.70
C SER A 95 -35.98 11.64 11.20
N ASP A 96 -35.14 10.99 12.02
CA ASP A 96 -35.45 10.69 13.42
C ASP A 96 -34.31 10.95 14.41
N TYR A 97 -33.09 11.26 13.96
CA TYR A 97 -31.95 11.44 14.85
C TYR A 97 -31.68 12.92 15.19
N ARG A 98 -31.87 13.29 16.45
CA ARG A 98 -31.73 14.66 16.95
C ARG A 98 -30.90 14.73 18.23
N ILE A 99 -30.18 15.83 18.39
CA ILE A 99 -29.42 16.16 19.60
C ILE A 99 -29.99 17.41 20.29
N PRO A 100 -29.75 17.58 21.59
CA PRO A 100 -29.19 16.57 22.50
C PRO A 100 -30.18 15.45 22.79
N ARG A 101 -29.71 14.22 22.99
CA ARG A 101 -30.55 13.10 23.43
C ARG A 101 -30.60 13.04 24.95
N LEU A 102 -31.75 12.65 25.50
CA LEU A 102 -31.90 12.40 26.93
C LEU A 102 -31.17 11.09 27.27
N GLY A 103 -30.07 11.18 28.02
CA GLY A 103 -29.38 10.02 28.57
C GLY A 103 -30.11 9.45 29.78
N GLU A 104 -29.79 8.20 30.13
CA GLU A 104 -30.39 7.49 31.29
C GLU A 104 -30.16 8.22 32.62
N PHE A 105 -29.05 8.95 32.73
CA PHE A 105 -28.65 9.70 33.93
C PHE A 105 -28.89 11.20 33.83
N ASP A 106 -29.47 11.67 32.73
CA ASP A 106 -29.75 13.09 32.53
C ASP A 106 -31.03 13.49 33.27
N ASP A 107 -31.02 14.67 33.90
CA ASP A 107 -32.24 15.31 34.41
C ASP A 107 -33.05 15.87 33.22
N PRO A 108 -34.29 15.39 32.98
CA PRO A 108 -35.14 15.86 31.88
C PRO A 108 -35.46 17.36 31.91
N SER A 109 -35.31 18.01 33.07
CA SER A 109 -35.51 19.44 33.25
C SER A 109 -34.25 20.28 33.02
N ALA A 110 -33.07 19.65 32.91
CA ALA A 110 -31.79 20.36 32.78
C ALA A 110 -31.66 21.14 31.47
N ARG A 111 -32.26 20.63 30.38
CA ARG A 111 -32.31 21.29 29.07
C ARG A 111 -33.41 20.69 28.20
N ASP A 112 -33.69 21.37 27.10
CA ASP A 112 -34.54 20.84 26.05
C ASP A 112 -33.76 19.78 25.24
N PHE A 113 -34.39 18.66 24.92
CA PHE A 113 -33.81 17.56 24.13
C PHE A 113 -34.43 17.46 22.73
N ASN A 114 -33.77 16.72 21.84
CA ASN A 114 -34.20 16.43 20.46
C ASN A 114 -34.46 17.68 19.59
N ARG A 115 -33.60 18.70 19.72
CA ARG A 115 -33.80 20.01 19.09
C ARG A 115 -33.18 20.12 17.70
N VAL A 116 -31.96 19.62 17.54
CA VAL A 116 -31.14 19.81 16.35
C VAL A 116 -31.00 18.48 15.62
N THR A 117 -31.49 18.42 14.40
CA THR A 117 -31.35 17.21 13.57
C THR A 117 -29.89 16.99 13.19
N VAL A 118 -29.43 15.77 13.40
CA VAL A 118 -28.12 15.33 12.92
C VAL A 118 -28.30 14.85 11.48
N PRO A 119 -27.51 15.34 10.52
CA PRO A 119 -27.60 14.92 9.14
C PRO A 119 -27.02 13.52 8.93
N THR A 120 -27.57 12.80 7.95
CA THR A 120 -27.00 11.53 7.46
C THR A 120 -25.79 11.76 6.56
N HIS A 121 -25.81 12.84 5.79
CA HIS A 121 -24.77 13.17 4.81
C HIS A 121 -24.43 14.64 4.86
N VAL A 122 -23.17 14.96 4.53
CA VAL A 122 -22.68 16.32 4.31
C VAL A 122 -22.11 16.39 2.90
N TRP A 123 -22.38 17.48 2.19
CA TRP A 123 -21.93 17.65 0.80
C TRP A 123 -21.54 19.08 0.51
N THR A 124 -20.61 19.25 -0.44
CA THR A 124 -20.17 20.56 -0.95
C THR A 124 -20.10 20.50 -2.47
N ALA A 125 -20.54 21.56 -3.13
CA ALA A 125 -20.34 21.78 -4.55
C ALA A 125 -19.53 23.06 -4.78
N VAL A 126 -18.61 23.00 -5.74
CA VAL A 126 -17.68 24.08 -6.06
C VAL A 126 -17.84 24.44 -7.53
N CYS A 127 -17.90 25.74 -7.80
CA CYS A 127 -18.01 26.32 -9.13
C CYS A 127 -16.99 27.44 -9.25
N TYR A 128 -15.95 27.26 -10.06
CA TYR A 128 -14.97 28.30 -10.36
C TYR A 128 -15.22 28.85 -11.75
N LYS A 129 -15.50 30.14 -11.83
CA LYS A 129 -15.66 30.87 -13.09
C LYS A 129 -14.44 31.74 -13.32
N HIS A 130 -13.67 31.42 -14.34
CA HIS A 130 -12.59 32.28 -14.82
C HIS A 130 -13.17 33.49 -15.59
N ASN A 131 -12.54 34.65 -15.44
CA ASN A 131 -13.09 35.95 -15.86
C ASN A 131 -13.06 36.16 -17.38
N VAL A 132 -12.11 35.51 -18.08
CA VAL A 132 -11.86 35.72 -19.53
C VAL A 132 -11.93 34.41 -20.31
N ASP A 133 -11.14 33.43 -19.90
CA ASP A 133 -11.06 32.10 -20.52
C ASP A 133 -12.01 31.09 -19.86
N GLU A 134 -13.16 30.81 -20.49
CA GLU A 134 -14.12 29.83 -19.97
C GLU A 134 -13.58 28.39 -19.91
N GLU A 135 -12.57 28.03 -20.71
CA GLU A 135 -11.97 26.69 -20.70
C GLU A 135 -11.18 26.42 -19.41
N LYS A 136 -10.80 27.48 -18.68
CA LYS A 136 -10.20 27.40 -17.34
C LYS A 136 -11.24 27.37 -16.22
N SER A 137 -12.52 27.50 -16.53
CA SER A 137 -13.60 27.37 -15.55
C SER A 137 -13.87 25.90 -15.26
N PHE A 138 -14.26 25.58 -14.03
CA PHE A 138 -14.48 24.21 -13.61
C PHE A 138 -15.51 24.08 -12.50
N SER A 139 -16.06 22.88 -12.33
CA SER A 139 -16.85 22.52 -11.16
C SER A 139 -16.70 21.06 -10.77
N PHE A 140 -17.03 20.81 -9.52
CA PHE A 140 -17.11 19.47 -8.94
C PHE A 140 -17.96 19.56 -7.66
N GLY A 141 -18.29 18.41 -7.09
CA GLY A 141 -18.84 18.33 -5.75
C GLY A 141 -18.32 17.10 -5.04
N TYR A 142 -18.57 17.01 -3.74
CA TYR A 142 -18.25 15.83 -2.95
C TYR A 142 -19.29 15.65 -1.85
N ILE A 143 -19.51 14.39 -1.46
CA ILE A 143 -20.50 14.00 -0.46
C ILE A 143 -19.96 12.85 0.38
N GLY A 144 -20.21 12.89 1.69
CA GLY A 144 -19.85 11.82 2.62
C GLY A 144 -20.94 11.56 3.65
N LEU A 145 -20.91 10.37 4.23
CA LEU A 145 -21.73 9.99 5.38
C LEU A 145 -21.22 10.68 6.64
N ASN A 146 -22.12 11.09 7.52
CA ASN A 146 -21.73 11.74 8.77
C ASN A 146 -21.36 10.69 9.84
N GLN A 147 -20.29 9.93 9.60
CA GLN A 147 -19.87 8.74 10.36
C GLN A 147 -18.34 8.67 10.50
N PRO A 148 -17.82 8.02 11.57
CA PRO A 148 -16.40 8.03 11.90
C PRO A 148 -15.48 7.31 10.91
N ASP A 149 -16.01 6.44 10.05
CA ASP A 149 -15.30 5.68 9.01
C ASP A 149 -15.79 6.04 7.60
N SER A 150 -16.47 7.19 7.46
CA SER A 150 -17.10 7.60 6.21
C SER A 150 -16.08 7.77 5.08
N ARG A 151 -16.48 7.26 3.90
CA ARG A 151 -15.82 7.54 2.63
C ARG A 151 -16.49 8.73 1.96
N ILE A 152 -15.74 9.80 1.76
CA ILE A 152 -16.19 10.97 1.00
C ILE A 152 -15.88 10.72 -0.47
N ASN A 153 -16.87 10.97 -1.33
CA ASN A 153 -16.76 10.73 -2.76
C ASN A 153 -16.83 12.04 -3.53
N VAL A 154 -15.81 12.33 -4.36
CA VAL A 154 -15.91 13.38 -5.38
C VAL A 154 -16.84 12.94 -6.50
N LYS A 155 -17.60 13.89 -7.01
CA LYS A 155 -18.60 13.73 -8.07
C LYS A 155 -18.55 14.94 -8.99
N THR A 156 -19.00 14.75 -10.23
CA THR A 156 -19.39 15.89 -11.07
C THR A 156 -20.65 16.54 -10.48
N VAL A 157 -20.88 17.83 -10.75
CA VAL A 157 -22.10 18.51 -10.28
C VAL A 157 -23.39 17.78 -10.72
N PRO A 158 -23.52 17.29 -11.98
CA PRO A 158 -24.69 16.50 -12.38
C PRO A 158 -24.88 15.21 -11.57
N GLN A 159 -23.78 14.48 -11.28
CA GLN A 159 -23.83 13.27 -10.47
C GLN A 159 -24.27 13.57 -9.03
N LEU A 160 -23.77 14.66 -8.45
CA LEU A 160 -24.18 15.11 -7.12
C LEU A 160 -25.66 15.53 -7.10
N ASN A 161 -26.12 16.29 -8.10
CA ASN A 161 -27.54 16.67 -8.25
C ASN A 161 -28.44 15.42 -8.32
N TYR A 162 -28.06 14.42 -9.11
CA TYR A 162 -28.80 13.16 -9.22
C TYR A 162 -28.88 12.43 -7.88
N GLN A 163 -27.74 12.22 -7.20
CA GLN A 163 -27.71 11.53 -5.92
C GLN A 163 -28.52 12.26 -4.85
N LEU A 164 -28.34 13.58 -4.72
CA LEU A 164 -29.12 14.38 -3.78
C LEU A 164 -30.61 14.34 -4.11
N SER A 165 -30.99 14.38 -5.39
CA SER A 165 -32.39 14.33 -5.78
C SER A 165 -33.06 13.02 -5.36
N THR A 166 -32.33 11.91 -5.49
CA THR A 166 -32.75 10.60 -5.00
C THR A 166 -32.91 10.60 -3.48
N ILE A 167 -31.92 11.12 -2.75
CA ILE A 167 -31.93 11.13 -1.28
C ILE A 167 -33.03 12.03 -0.71
N TYR A 168 -33.22 13.24 -1.26
CA TYR A 168 -34.29 14.14 -0.81
C TYR A 168 -35.67 13.80 -1.38
N SER A 169 -35.76 12.85 -2.31
CA SER A 169 -36.98 12.58 -3.08
C SER A 169 -37.56 13.84 -3.73
N SER A 170 -36.70 14.77 -4.16
CA SER A 170 -37.09 16.05 -4.77
C SER A 170 -36.01 16.51 -5.73
N MET A 171 -36.37 17.30 -6.76
CA MET A 171 -35.39 17.77 -7.74
C MET A 171 -34.43 18.77 -7.11
N VAL A 172 -33.13 18.48 -7.18
CA VAL A 172 -32.05 19.35 -6.73
C VAL A 172 -31.23 19.83 -7.91
N ASN A 173 -31.14 21.15 -8.07
CA ASN A 173 -30.25 21.81 -9.03
C ASN A 173 -29.40 22.83 -8.28
N ILE A 174 -28.16 22.44 -7.94
CA ILE A 174 -27.26 23.29 -7.14
C ILE A 174 -26.83 24.56 -7.90
N PHE A 175 -26.47 24.40 -9.18
CA PHE A 175 -26.13 25.50 -10.08
C PHE A 175 -27.07 25.49 -11.28
N LYS A 176 -27.33 26.66 -11.87
CA LYS A 176 -28.30 26.82 -12.96
C LYS A 176 -27.99 25.94 -14.19
N ASP A 177 -26.71 25.84 -14.55
CA ASP A 177 -26.24 25.14 -15.76
C ASP A 177 -25.09 24.15 -15.41
N ASP A 178 -25.15 23.53 -14.22
CA ASP A 178 -24.12 22.62 -13.68
C ASP A 178 -22.68 23.18 -13.65
N CYS A 179 -22.53 24.50 -13.82
CA CYS A 179 -21.28 25.25 -13.77
C CYS A 179 -20.10 24.60 -14.50
N PHE A 180 -20.11 24.55 -15.84
CA PHE A 180 -18.95 24.07 -16.62
C PHE A 180 -18.54 22.61 -16.32
N SER A 181 -19.44 21.79 -15.78
CA SER A 181 -19.17 20.39 -15.42
C SER A 181 -18.70 19.52 -16.59
N THR A 182 -19.03 19.92 -17.82
CA THR A 182 -18.64 19.24 -19.07
C THR A 182 -17.28 19.68 -19.63
N LYS A 183 -16.61 20.67 -19.01
CA LYS A 183 -15.29 21.14 -19.45
C LYS A 183 -14.20 20.15 -19.02
N LEU A 184 -13.15 20.04 -19.85
CA LEU A 184 -11.98 19.20 -19.55
C LEU A 184 -11.33 19.56 -18.21
N LYS A 185 -11.31 20.85 -17.85
CA LYS A 185 -10.73 21.29 -16.58
C LYS A 185 -11.47 20.74 -15.35
N SER A 186 -12.79 20.58 -15.43
CA SER A 186 -13.60 19.93 -14.40
C SER A 186 -13.21 18.46 -14.25
N GLU A 187 -13.02 17.75 -15.36
CA GLU A 187 -12.60 16.35 -15.35
C GLU A 187 -11.20 16.18 -14.75
N GLU A 188 -10.24 17.03 -15.12
CA GLU A 188 -8.89 17.04 -14.55
C GLU A 188 -8.92 17.20 -13.03
N ILE A 189 -9.71 18.14 -12.52
CA ILE A 189 -9.76 18.44 -11.07
C ILE A 189 -10.49 17.33 -10.30
N VAL A 190 -11.57 16.77 -10.86
CA VAL A 190 -12.24 15.62 -10.26
C VAL A 190 -11.27 14.43 -10.16
N LYS A 191 -10.48 14.17 -11.21
CA LYS A 191 -9.44 13.14 -11.21
C LYS A 191 -8.35 13.43 -10.18
N GLU A 192 -7.90 14.68 -10.07
CA GLU A 192 -6.90 15.11 -9.09
C GLU A 192 -7.38 14.89 -7.64
N LEU A 193 -8.59 15.34 -7.31
CA LEU A 193 -9.19 15.14 -5.98
C LEU A 193 -9.38 13.67 -5.64
N TYR A 194 -9.85 12.90 -6.61
CA TYR A 194 -10.04 11.47 -6.46
C TYR A 194 -8.69 10.77 -6.16
N ARG A 195 -7.63 11.10 -6.92
CA ARG A 195 -6.28 10.54 -6.74
C ARG A 195 -5.65 10.90 -5.39
N ASN A 196 -5.73 12.17 -5.02
CA ASN A 196 -4.96 12.71 -3.90
C ASN A 196 -5.65 12.54 -2.53
N ILE A 197 -6.98 12.33 -2.50
CA ILE A 197 -7.75 12.36 -1.24
C ILE A 197 -8.66 11.13 -1.08
N GLN A 198 -9.37 10.69 -2.13
CA GLN A 198 -10.36 9.60 -2.00
C GLN A 198 -9.73 8.20 -1.92
N LEU A 199 -8.48 8.06 -2.35
CA LEU A 199 -7.86 6.79 -2.74
C LEU A 199 -6.83 6.11 -1.81
N PRO A 200 -6.71 6.35 -0.49
CA PRO A 200 -5.52 5.92 0.25
C PRO A 200 -5.45 4.40 0.54
N LEU A 201 -5.30 3.59 -0.51
CA LEU A 201 -4.40 2.44 -0.68
C LEU A 201 -3.11 2.86 -1.43
N SER A 202 -3.13 3.98 -2.17
CA SER A 202 -2.03 4.41 -3.05
C SER A 202 -0.78 4.92 -2.32
N ASP A 203 -0.89 5.37 -1.07
CA ASP A 203 0.30 5.74 -0.28
C ASP A 203 1.16 4.53 0.09
N ARG A 204 0.65 3.30 -0.10
CA ARG A 204 1.36 2.04 0.15
C ARG A 204 1.72 1.27 -1.12
N LEU A 205 1.09 1.59 -2.25
CA LEU A 205 1.24 0.88 -3.52
C LEU A 205 1.24 1.91 -4.68
N SER A 206 2.34 1.97 -5.42
CA SER A 206 2.40 2.74 -6.67
C SER A 206 1.66 1.98 -7.77
N MET A 207 0.61 2.58 -8.34
CA MET A 207 -0.21 1.99 -9.39
C MET A 207 -0.12 2.84 -10.66
N SER A 208 -0.10 2.20 -11.84
CA SER A 208 -0.21 2.94 -13.10
C SER A 208 -1.61 3.56 -13.24
N ASP A 209 -1.69 4.67 -13.97
CA ASP A 209 -2.95 5.38 -14.21
C ASP A 209 -4.06 4.46 -14.74
N ASP A 210 -3.73 3.51 -15.63
CA ASP A 210 -4.70 2.59 -16.22
C ASP A 210 -5.24 1.56 -15.21
N VAL A 211 -4.36 0.98 -14.38
CA VAL A 211 -4.77 0.02 -13.34
C VAL A 211 -5.63 0.74 -12.30
N LEU A 212 -5.18 1.92 -11.87
CA LEU A 212 -5.88 2.78 -10.95
C LEU A 212 -7.29 3.12 -11.47
N ASN A 213 -7.41 3.62 -12.69
CA ASN A 213 -8.69 3.93 -13.36
C ASN A 213 -9.61 2.69 -13.49
N THR A 214 -9.03 1.51 -13.72
CA THR A 214 -9.80 0.24 -13.82
C THR A 214 -10.40 -0.15 -12.47
N PHE A 215 -9.61 -0.10 -11.40
CA PHE A 215 -10.09 -0.31 -10.03
C PHE A 215 -11.18 0.71 -9.68
N HIS A 216 -11.03 1.98 -10.06
CA HIS A 216 -12.05 3.01 -9.81
C HIS A 216 -13.37 2.73 -10.52
N THR A 217 -13.29 2.33 -11.78
CA THR A 217 -14.48 2.00 -12.57
C THR A 217 -15.23 0.82 -11.93
N ALA A 218 -14.49 -0.16 -11.40
CA ALA A 218 -15.08 -1.28 -10.68
C ALA A 218 -15.72 -0.86 -9.34
N MET A 219 -15.12 0.07 -8.59
CA MET A 219 -15.64 0.52 -7.29
C MET A 219 -16.82 1.50 -7.41
N SER A 220 -16.72 2.48 -8.32
CA SER A 220 -17.71 3.56 -8.49
C SER A 220 -19.13 3.07 -8.84
N GLN A 221 -19.26 1.87 -9.39
CA GLN A 221 -20.56 1.27 -9.74
C GLN A 221 -21.37 0.80 -8.51
N PHE A 222 -20.76 0.80 -7.32
CA PHE A 222 -21.33 0.19 -6.10
C PHE A 222 -21.48 1.17 -4.93
N ASP A 223 -21.11 2.44 -5.11
CA ASP A 223 -21.16 3.49 -4.07
C ASP A 223 -22.53 4.18 -3.94
N ASP A 224 -23.51 3.86 -4.79
CA ASP A 224 -24.91 4.32 -4.65
C ASP A 224 -25.67 3.41 -3.68
N GLU A 225 -25.38 3.56 -2.38
CA GLU A 225 -26.03 2.83 -1.29
C GLU A 225 -27.46 3.31 -1.03
N GLY A 226 -28.37 2.98 -1.95
CA GLY A 226 -29.81 2.88 -1.69
C GLY A 226 -30.29 1.42 -1.56
N GLN A 227 -29.58 0.48 -2.19
CA GLN A 227 -29.82 -0.96 -2.12
C GLN A 227 -28.49 -1.71 -2.34
N LEU A 228 -28.13 -2.63 -1.44
CA LEU A 228 -26.96 -3.51 -1.66
C LEU A 228 -27.15 -4.30 -2.96
N PRO A 229 -26.28 -4.16 -3.96
CA PRO A 229 -26.39 -4.90 -5.21
C PRO A 229 -26.18 -6.40 -4.99
N SER A 230 -26.95 -7.22 -5.71
CA SER A 230 -26.97 -8.68 -5.55
C SER A 230 -25.66 -9.39 -5.94
N LYS A 231 -24.75 -8.70 -6.64
CA LYS A 231 -23.45 -9.22 -7.06
C LYS A 231 -22.39 -8.11 -7.01
N ARG A 232 -21.23 -8.41 -6.42
CA ARG A 232 -20.08 -7.50 -6.37
C ARG A 232 -19.08 -7.83 -7.50
N PRO A 233 -18.30 -6.84 -7.97
CA PRO A 233 -17.19 -7.11 -8.88
C PRO A 233 -16.19 -8.06 -8.23
N ARG A 234 -15.59 -8.92 -9.06
CA ARG A 234 -14.55 -9.84 -8.62
C ARG A 234 -13.26 -9.52 -9.38
N VAL A 235 -12.21 -9.22 -8.64
CA VAL A 235 -10.85 -9.20 -9.18
C VAL A 235 -10.38 -10.66 -9.26
N THR A 236 -10.03 -11.11 -10.46
CA THR A 236 -9.60 -12.49 -10.70
C THR A 236 -8.09 -12.65 -10.70
N GLU A 237 -7.38 -11.61 -11.12
CA GLU A 237 -5.92 -11.59 -11.23
C GLU A 237 -5.41 -10.18 -10.95
N ALA A 238 -4.28 -10.07 -10.26
CA ALA A 238 -3.58 -8.83 -10.01
C ALA A 238 -2.07 -9.11 -9.99
N THR A 239 -1.30 -8.34 -10.75
CA THR A 239 0.16 -8.42 -10.75
C THR A 239 0.70 -7.30 -9.88
N ILE A 240 1.38 -7.67 -8.79
CA ILE A 240 2.06 -6.73 -7.89
C ILE A 240 3.56 -7.00 -8.01
N GLN A 241 4.33 -5.95 -8.28
CA GLN A 241 5.78 -6.01 -8.33
C GLN A 241 6.36 -5.31 -7.10
N GLU A 242 7.36 -5.92 -6.50
CA GLU A 242 8.15 -5.34 -5.42
C GLU A 242 9.62 -5.25 -5.84
N SER A 243 10.29 -4.20 -5.38
CA SER A 243 11.73 -4.00 -5.59
C SER A 243 12.50 -4.05 -4.27
N PHE A 244 13.73 -4.58 -4.36
CA PHE A 244 14.61 -4.80 -3.21
C PHE A 244 16.03 -4.32 -3.49
N ASP A 245 16.67 -3.76 -2.47
CA ASP A 245 18.05 -3.26 -2.54
C ASP A 245 19.10 -4.38 -2.49
N SER A 246 18.71 -5.60 -2.09
CA SER A 246 19.59 -6.76 -2.03
C SER A 246 18.83 -8.10 -2.08
N LEU A 247 19.50 -9.15 -2.55
CA LEU A 247 18.99 -10.52 -2.56
C LEU A 247 18.64 -11.03 -1.15
N GLU A 248 19.39 -10.59 -0.13
CA GLU A 248 19.11 -10.95 1.27
C GLU A 248 17.79 -10.36 1.75
N SER A 249 17.56 -9.06 1.53
CA SER A 249 16.31 -8.40 1.91
C SER A 249 15.10 -9.02 1.21
N TRP A 250 15.25 -9.37 -0.07
CA TRP A 250 14.24 -10.10 -0.83
C TRP A 250 13.94 -11.46 -0.20
N PHE A 251 14.98 -12.25 0.12
CA PHE A 251 14.79 -13.58 0.68
C PHE A 251 14.14 -13.57 2.06
N GLU A 252 14.60 -12.71 2.98
CA GLU A 252 13.97 -12.60 4.30
C GLU A 252 12.50 -12.20 4.18
N LYS A 253 12.21 -11.27 3.26
CA LYS A 253 10.84 -10.81 3.02
C LYS A 253 9.99 -11.89 2.36
N THR A 254 10.51 -12.63 1.38
CA THR A 254 9.77 -13.70 0.69
C THR A 254 9.42 -14.84 1.65
N GLU A 255 10.36 -15.26 2.51
CA GLU A 255 10.10 -16.28 3.53
C GLU A 255 9.05 -15.80 4.54
N SER A 256 9.10 -14.52 4.93
CA SER A 256 8.06 -13.92 5.77
C SER A 256 6.69 -13.88 5.07
N MET A 257 6.63 -13.57 3.78
CA MET A 257 5.37 -13.51 3.03
C MET A 257 4.73 -14.88 2.86
N LYS A 258 5.53 -15.93 2.64
CA LYS A 258 5.05 -17.31 2.61
C LYS A 258 4.36 -17.65 3.93
N TYR A 259 5.06 -17.41 5.04
CA TYR A 259 4.53 -17.70 6.37
C TYR A 259 3.25 -16.91 6.72
N VAL A 260 3.20 -15.61 6.39
CA VAL A 260 2.11 -14.73 6.82
C VAL A 260 0.87 -14.82 5.93
N SER A 261 1.06 -14.92 4.61
CA SER A 261 -0.05 -14.83 3.64
C SER A 261 -0.08 -15.95 2.61
N GLY A 262 0.83 -16.93 2.67
CA GLY A 262 0.94 -17.97 1.65
C GLY A 262 1.30 -17.39 0.28
N SER A 263 2.09 -16.31 0.26
CA SER A 263 2.50 -15.64 -0.97
C SER A 263 4.02 -15.63 -1.10
N ALA A 264 4.54 -15.77 -2.30
CA ALA A 264 5.97 -15.68 -2.59
C ALA A 264 6.23 -14.53 -3.56
N CYS A 265 7.36 -13.84 -3.40
CA CYS A 265 7.83 -12.88 -4.40
C CYS A 265 8.83 -13.55 -5.32
N VAL A 266 8.41 -13.85 -6.55
CA VAL A 266 9.14 -14.68 -7.50
C VAL A 266 9.93 -13.81 -8.46
N LEU A 267 11.23 -14.09 -8.58
CA LEU A 267 12.15 -13.36 -9.46
C LEU A 267 11.75 -13.53 -10.92
N SER A 268 11.61 -12.41 -11.63
CA SER A 268 11.23 -12.39 -13.05
C SER A 268 12.32 -11.85 -13.98
N GLN A 269 13.43 -11.36 -13.42
CA GLN A 269 14.54 -10.75 -14.17
C GLN A 269 15.88 -11.13 -13.53
N GLN A 270 16.94 -11.24 -14.35
CA GLN A 270 18.28 -11.53 -13.84
C GLN A 270 18.75 -10.35 -13.00
N PHE A 271 19.20 -10.63 -11.79
CA PHE A 271 19.82 -9.63 -10.94
C PHE A 271 21.34 -9.66 -11.14
N THR A 272 21.87 -8.65 -11.81
CA THR A 272 23.32 -8.47 -12.00
C THR A 272 23.92 -7.38 -11.10
N GLY A 273 23.14 -6.91 -10.10
CA GLY A 273 23.59 -5.92 -9.13
C GLY A 273 24.68 -6.47 -8.18
N PRO A 274 25.50 -5.59 -7.59
CA PRO A 274 26.41 -5.99 -6.52
C PRO A 274 25.63 -6.41 -5.29
N ILE A 275 25.94 -7.58 -4.73
CA ILE A 275 25.39 -8.00 -3.44
C ILE A 275 26.08 -7.14 -2.36
N LYS A 276 25.41 -6.08 -1.88
CA LYS A 276 25.89 -5.27 -0.75
C LYS A 276 26.06 -6.20 0.46
N SER A 277 27.31 -6.48 0.84
CA SER A 277 27.61 -7.47 1.88
C SER A 277 27.13 -7.01 3.27
N LEU A 278 26.64 -7.96 4.07
CA LEU A 278 26.73 -7.91 5.54
C LEU A 278 28.19 -7.67 5.97
N SER A 279 28.61 -6.42 6.08
CA SER A 279 29.61 -5.91 7.03
C SER A 279 30.01 -4.49 6.66
N SER A 280 29.34 -3.51 7.26
CA SER A 280 30.05 -2.38 7.87
C SER A 280 29.06 -1.57 8.68
N THR A 281 29.24 -1.65 9.99
CA THR A 281 29.05 -0.51 10.89
C THR A 281 29.48 0.78 10.17
N GLY A 282 28.62 1.81 10.23
CA GLY A 282 28.63 2.94 9.32
C GLY A 282 29.99 3.55 8.97
N ILE A 283 30.12 3.94 7.71
CA ILE A 283 30.64 5.23 7.21
C ILE A 283 30.33 5.24 5.70
N GLN A 284 29.44 6.14 5.28
CA GLN A 284 29.23 6.41 3.86
C GLN A 284 30.47 7.12 3.29
N LYS A 285 31.14 6.50 2.33
CA LYS A 285 31.88 7.23 1.31
C LYS A 285 31.05 7.21 0.03
N ARG A 286 30.53 8.39 -0.33
CA ARG A 286 30.04 8.68 -1.67
C ARG A 286 31.21 8.57 -2.64
N ASP A 287 31.19 7.59 -3.54
CA ASP A 287 31.67 7.82 -4.89
C ASP A 287 31.23 6.74 -5.90
N SER A 288 31.07 7.24 -7.13
CA SER A 288 30.70 6.58 -8.39
C SER A 288 29.22 6.22 -8.61
N THR A 289 28.78 6.54 -9.82
CA THR A 289 27.45 6.38 -10.42
C THR A 289 26.80 5.04 -10.05
N ASP A 290 25.73 5.13 -9.27
CA ASP A 290 24.94 3.99 -8.77
C ASP A 290 24.08 3.43 -9.91
N ASP A 291 24.68 2.55 -10.72
CA ASP A 291 24.01 1.72 -11.71
C ASP A 291 23.47 0.42 -11.05
N SER A 292 23.16 0.46 -9.75
CA SER A 292 22.62 -0.69 -9.03
C SER A 292 21.22 -0.98 -9.54
N GLN A 293 21.08 -2.02 -10.37
CA GLN A 293 19.78 -2.55 -10.72
C GLN A 293 19.05 -2.98 -9.44
N GLU A 294 17.84 -2.50 -9.22
CA GLU A 294 16.97 -3.01 -8.15
C GLU A 294 16.55 -4.44 -8.49
N LEU A 295 16.46 -5.31 -7.48
CA LEU A 295 15.94 -6.65 -7.65
C LEU A 295 14.42 -6.58 -7.71
N VAL A 296 13.82 -6.93 -8.86
CA VAL A 296 12.37 -6.91 -9.06
C VAL A 296 11.80 -8.32 -9.04
N CYS A 297 10.77 -8.52 -8.23
CA CYS A 297 10.00 -9.77 -8.18
C CYS A 297 8.50 -9.49 -8.28
N SER A 298 7.74 -10.52 -8.67
CA SER A 298 6.28 -10.47 -8.75
C SER A 298 5.67 -11.30 -7.63
N LEU A 299 4.70 -10.74 -6.92
CA LEU A 299 3.96 -11.47 -5.89
C LEU A 299 3.02 -12.48 -6.53
N VAL A 300 3.13 -13.73 -6.12
CA VAL A 300 2.27 -14.83 -6.55
C VAL A 300 1.83 -15.66 -5.34
N PRO A 301 0.68 -16.36 -5.40
CA PRO A 301 0.34 -17.37 -4.41
C PRO A 301 1.39 -18.48 -4.40
N GLU A 302 1.83 -18.90 -3.22
CA GLU A 302 2.81 -19.98 -3.07
C GLU A 302 2.21 -21.30 -3.59
N GLN A 303 2.84 -21.89 -4.61
CA GLN A 303 2.48 -23.22 -5.10
C GLN A 303 3.23 -24.28 -4.28
N ILE A 304 2.50 -25.07 -3.50
CA ILE A 304 3.10 -26.14 -2.69
C ILE A 304 2.38 -27.46 -2.99
N SER A 305 3.12 -28.47 -3.45
CA SER A 305 2.61 -29.82 -3.59
C SER A 305 2.84 -30.63 -2.32
N ASP A 306 1.84 -31.41 -1.90
CA ASP A 306 1.95 -32.40 -0.82
C ASP A 306 2.32 -31.87 0.58
N CYS A 307 2.03 -30.59 0.87
CA CYS A 307 2.23 -29.96 2.17
C CYS A 307 0.95 -29.25 2.67
N ASN A 308 0.82 -29.13 4.00
CA ASN A 308 -0.23 -28.34 4.66
C ASN A 308 0.27 -26.97 5.14
N SER A 309 1.60 -26.76 5.19
CA SER A 309 2.23 -25.50 5.57
C SER A 309 3.09 -24.95 4.44
N SER A 310 3.45 -23.66 4.55
CA SER A 310 4.46 -23.03 3.70
C SER A 310 5.78 -23.79 3.65
N CYS A 311 6.46 -23.68 2.50
CA CYS A 311 7.76 -24.27 2.26
C CYS A 311 8.86 -23.28 2.64
N LEU A 312 9.42 -23.46 3.84
CA LEU A 312 10.32 -22.50 4.47
C LEU A 312 11.75 -23.04 4.60
N TYR A 313 12.73 -22.16 4.53
CA TYR A 313 14.13 -22.49 4.66
C TYR A 313 14.51 -22.73 6.13
N ASN A 314 15.01 -23.93 6.42
CA ASN A 314 15.59 -24.28 7.71
C ASN A 314 17.13 -24.13 7.64
N LYS A 315 17.67 -23.18 8.40
CA LYS A 315 19.11 -22.89 8.44
C LYS A 315 19.96 -24.04 9.00
N GLU A 316 19.45 -24.76 10.00
CA GLU A 316 20.18 -25.86 10.63
C GLU A 316 20.22 -27.10 9.73
N ALA A 317 19.08 -27.44 9.13
CA ALA A 317 18.95 -28.56 8.20
C ALA A 317 19.40 -28.23 6.76
N ARG A 318 19.80 -26.97 6.50
CA ARG A 318 20.35 -26.46 5.24
C ARG A 318 19.46 -26.74 4.02
N GLY A 319 18.14 -26.64 4.19
CA GLY A 319 17.17 -27.00 3.15
C GLY A 319 15.77 -26.48 3.42
N TYR A 320 14.89 -26.68 2.46
CA TYR A 320 13.49 -26.25 2.53
C TYR A 320 12.59 -27.38 3.05
N TYR A 321 11.80 -27.05 4.07
CA TYR A 321 10.91 -27.99 4.73
C TYR A 321 9.51 -27.44 4.88
N CYS A 322 8.55 -28.36 4.87
CA CYS A 322 7.14 -28.12 5.14
C CYS A 322 6.60 -29.20 6.08
N TYR A 323 5.41 -28.99 6.61
CA TYR A 323 4.67 -29.98 7.40
C TYR A 323 3.54 -30.60 6.58
N TYR A 324 3.44 -31.93 6.65
CA TYR A 324 2.27 -32.70 6.24
C TYR A 324 1.70 -33.42 7.46
N GLY A 325 0.58 -32.91 7.99
CA GLY A 325 0.08 -33.31 9.30
C GLY A 325 1.06 -32.92 10.40
N THR A 326 1.67 -33.90 11.06
CA THR A 326 2.70 -33.69 12.11
C THR A 326 4.11 -34.03 11.65
N SER A 327 4.30 -34.45 10.40
CA SER A 327 5.60 -34.87 9.87
C SER A 327 6.22 -33.74 9.04
N GLU A 328 7.46 -33.40 9.37
CA GLU A 328 8.30 -32.52 8.55
C GLU A 328 8.84 -33.30 7.34
N ARG A 329 8.86 -32.66 6.16
CA ARG A 329 9.36 -33.23 4.91
C ARG A 329 10.04 -32.15 4.06
N LEU A 330 10.93 -32.58 3.16
CA LEU A 330 11.54 -31.71 2.16
C LEU A 330 10.47 -31.18 1.21
N CYS A 331 10.60 -29.91 0.84
CA CYS A 331 9.72 -29.26 -0.12
C CYS A 331 10.52 -28.44 -1.13
N SER A 332 9.89 -28.12 -2.26
CA SER A 332 10.47 -27.30 -3.32
C SER A 332 9.87 -25.90 -3.24
N PRO A 333 10.64 -24.85 -2.91
CA PRO A 333 10.12 -23.49 -2.88
C PRO A 333 9.95 -22.96 -4.31
N GLU A 334 8.92 -22.15 -4.53
CA GLU A 334 8.84 -21.29 -5.70
C GLU A 334 9.50 -19.93 -5.39
N TYR A 335 10.46 -19.53 -6.21
CA TYR A 335 11.25 -18.31 -5.97
C TYR A 335 11.77 -17.60 -7.23
N SER A 336 11.83 -18.30 -8.37
CA SER A 336 12.25 -17.72 -9.65
C SER A 336 11.48 -18.31 -10.82
N VAL A 337 11.15 -17.48 -11.83
CA VAL A 337 10.65 -17.93 -13.13
C VAL A 337 11.71 -17.86 -14.23
N ILE A 338 12.97 -17.66 -13.87
CA ILE A 338 14.09 -17.57 -14.81
C ILE A 338 15.24 -18.50 -14.43
N THR A 339 15.90 -19.04 -15.45
CA THR A 339 17.04 -19.96 -15.33
C THR A 339 18.36 -19.22 -15.04
N VAL A 340 19.45 -19.94 -14.80
CA VAL A 340 20.81 -19.35 -14.72
C VAL A 340 21.25 -18.64 -16.00
N LYS A 341 20.62 -18.98 -17.14
CA LYS A 341 20.85 -18.31 -18.44
C LYS A 341 19.94 -17.11 -18.66
N GLY A 342 19.01 -16.83 -17.74
CA GLY A 342 18.04 -15.75 -17.86
C GLY A 342 16.87 -16.07 -18.78
N THR A 343 16.73 -17.33 -19.20
CA THR A 343 15.58 -17.77 -20.00
C THR A 343 14.37 -18.01 -19.11
N LYS A 344 13.17 -17.77 -19.65
CA LYS A 344 11.91 -17.88 -18.89
C LYS A 344 11.47 -19.35 -18.78
N CYS A 345 11.19 -19.77 -17.56
CA CYS A 345 10.62 -21.09 -17.27
C CYS A 345 9.16 -21.19 -17.73
N ASN A 346 8.71 -22.42 -17.98
CA ASN A 346 7.30 -22.73 -18.17
C ASN A 346 6.51 -22.39 -16.89
N SER A 347 5.28 -21.88 -17.05
CA SER A 347 4.47 -21.41 -15.92
C SER A 347 4.01 -22.52 -14.97
N ASP A 348 3.93 -23.76 -15.45
CA ASP A 348 3.58 -24.95 -14.68
C ASP A 348 4.80 -25.64 -14.04
N HIS A 349 6.01 -25.14 -14.31
CA HIS A 349 7.24 -25.73 -13.84
C HIS A 349 8.33 -24.66 -13.70
N THR A 350 8.14 -23.76 -12.74
CA THR A 350 9.07 -22.69 -12.37
C THR A 350 10.27 -23.24 -11.59
N CYS A 351 11.24 -22.40 -11.24
CA CYS A 351 12.46 -22.86 -10.57
C CYS A 351 12.16 -23.47 -9.21
N GLY A 352 12.62 -24.71 -9.03
CA GLY A 352 12.46 -25.49 -7.82
C GLY A 352 13.36 -26.73 -7.84
N THR A 353 13.36 -27.50 -6.75
CA THR A 353 14.07 -28.78 -6.70
C THR A 353 13.30 -29.89 -7.38
N HIS A 354 11.97 -29.84 -7.36
CA HIS A 354 11.07 -30.84 -7.97
C HIS A 354 11.43 -32.28 -7.59
N GLY A 355 11.92 -32.49 -6.36
CA GLY A 355 12.33 -33.80 -5.84
C GLY A 355 13.79 -34.20 -6.11
N TYR A 356 14.61 -33.33 -6.69
CA TYR A 356 16.04 -33.52 -6.91
C TYR A 356 16.89 -32.71 -5.91
N ASP A 357 18.22 -32.89 -5.94
CA ASP A 357 19.19 -32.17 -5.10
C ASP A 357 19.73 -30.89 -5.77
N TYR A 358 19.20 -30.53 -6.95
CA TYR A 358 19.52 -29.32 -7.70
C TYR A 358 18.26 -28.55 -8.07
N TYR A 359 18.42 -27.26 -8.33
CA TYR A 359 17.33 -26.38 -8.76
C TYR A 359 17.25 -26.31 -10.28
N TRP A 360 16.06 -26.47 -10.84
CA TRP A 360 15.83 -26.48 -12.28
C TRP A 360 14.39 -26.11 -12.62
N CYS A 361 14.14 -25.88 -13.91
CA CYS A 361 12.82 -25.65 -14.47
C CYS A 361 12.72 -26.14 -15.92
N TYR A 362 11.50 -26.20 -16.48
CA TYR A 362 11.33 -26.48 -17.92
C TYR A 362 11.41 -25.20 -18.76
N GLU A 363 12.12 -25.27 -19.88
CA GLU A 363 12.14 -24.25 -20.93
C GLU A 363 11.59 -24.87 -22.23
N GLY A 364 10.32 -24.60 -22.52
CA GLY A 364 9.62 -25.20 -23.65
C GLY A 364 9.49 -26.72 -23.49
N ARG A 365 10.29 -27.48 -24.25
CA ARG A 365 10.40 -28.95 -24.15
C ARG A 365 11.73 -29.45 -23.57
N SER A 366 12.63 -28.53 -23.24
CA SER A 366 13.90 -28.81 -22.58
C SER A 366 13.81 -28.44 -21.10
N TRP A 367 14.86 -28.73 -20.35
CA TRP A 367 15.05 -28.23 -19.00
C TRP A 367 16.36 -27.45 -18.91
N GLU A 368 16.47 -26.60 -17.89
CA GLU A 368 17.68 -25.83 -17.59
C GLU A 368 17.83 -25.64 -16.08
N TYR A 369 19.07 -25.43 -15.62
CA TYR A 369 19.36 -25.15 -14.22
C TYR A 369 18.84 -23.78 -13.77
N CYS A 370 18.43 -23.72 -12.52
CA CYS A 370 18.12 -22.49 -11.82
C CYS A 370 19.18 -22.19 -10.76
N SER A 371 19.41 -20.91 -10.49
CA SER A 371 20.31 -20.48 -9.41
C SER A 371 19.64 -20.72 -8.06
N PRO A 372 20.26 -21.39 -7.08
CA PRO A 372 19.68 -21.53 -5.74
C PRO A 372 19.35 -20.17 -5.10
N PRO A 373 18.18 -20.02 -4.46
CA PRO A 373 17.66 -18.72 -4.00
C PRO A 373 18.57 -18.05 -2.98
N LEU A 374 18.89 -18.76 -1.90
CA LEU A 374 19.80 -18.36 -0.81
C LEU A 374 20.02 -19.58 0.11
N PRO A 375 21.01 -19.53 1.02
CA PRO A 375 22.01 -18.47 1.24
C PRO A 375 22.97 -18.29 0.06
N VAL A 376 23.62 -17.11 -0.01
CA VAL A 376 24.64 -16.85 -1.04
C VAL A 376 25.89 -17.61 -0.66
N GLY A 377 26.35 -18.47 -1.56
CA GLY A 377 27.59 -19.19 -1.38
C GLY A 377 28.80 -18.27 -1.43
N LYS A 378 29.93 -18.75 -0.92
CA LYS A 378 31.23 -18.10 -1.12
C LYS A 378 32.10 -19.01 -1.97
N GLY A 379 32.73 -18.41 -2.98
CA GLY A 379 33.83 -19.02 -3.70
C GLY A 379 35.06 -19.16 -2.80
N TYR A 380 35.96 -20.06 -3.16
CA TYR A 380 37.25 -20.24 -2.50
C TYR A 380 38.02 -18.90 -2.48
N GLY A 381 38.49 -18.49 -1.30
CA GLY A 381 39.07 -17.16 -1.08
C GLY A 381 38.07 -16.09 -0.63
N GLY A 382 36.83 -16.47 -0.32
CA GLY A 382 35.87 -15.68 0.44
C GLY A 382 35.01 -14.70 -0.36
N ARG A 383 35.12 -14.66 -1.69
CA ARG A 383 34.25 -13.83 -2.54
C ARG A 383 32.86 -14.43 -2.63
N TYR A 384 31.82 -13.59 -2.59
CA TYR A 384 30.44 -14.05 -2.77
C TYR A 384 30.21 -14.55 -4.19
N CYS A 385 29.42 -15.62 -4.29
CA CYS A 385 28.88 -16.07 -5.56
C CYS A 385 27.85 -15.07 -6.09
N ARG A 386 27.73 -14.99 -7.42
CA ARG A 386 26.67 -14.23 -8.07
C ARG A 386 25.28 -14.80 -7.75
N ALA A 387 24.30 -13.92 -7.66
CA ALA A 387 22.91 -14.26 -7.39
C ALA A 387 22.29 -15.12 -8.50
N ASP A 388 22.57 -14.80 -9.75
CA ASP A 388 22.05 -15.47 -10.95
C ASP A 388 22.80 -16.78 -11.28
N HIS A 389 23.90 -17.06 -10.58
CA HIS A 389 24.66 -18.30 -10.70
C HIS A 389 25.35 -18.66 -9.38
N ASN A 390 24.52 -18.85 -8.34
CA ASN A 390 24.95 -19.10 -6.98
C ASN A 390 25.62 -20.49 -6.83
N CYS A 391 26.10 -20.86 -5.65
CA CYS A 391 26.88 -22.09 -5.48
C CYS A 391 26.04 -23.37 -5.67
N ALA A 392 26.27 -24.09 -6.79
CA ALA A 392 25.67 -25.40 -7.06
C ALA A 392 26.53 -26.23 -8.03
N GLN A 393 26.07 -27.45 -8.36
CA GLN A 393 26.81 -28.37 -9.24
C GLN A 393 26.74 -28.02 -10.73
N TYR A 394 25.57 -27.58 -11.21
CA TYR A 394 25.34 -27.24 -12.63
C TYR A 394 25.85 -28.31 -13.62
N GLY A 395 25.57 -29.58 -13.31
CA GLY A 395 25.99 -30.73 -14.13
C GLY A 395 27.45 -31.13 -13.97
N LYS A 396 28.17 -30.61 -12.96
CA LYS A 396 29.53 -31.02 -12.59
C LYS A 396 29.50 -31.91 -11.34
N GLY A 397 30.57 -32.67 -11.13
CA GLY A 397 30.75 -33.47 -9.90
C GLY A 397 31.24 -32.67 -8.69
N TYR A 398 31.21 -31.33 -8.77
CA TYR A 398 31.66 -30.40 -7.73
C TYR A 398 30.79 -29.13 -7.78
N THR A 399 30.71 -28.42 -6.66
CA THR A 399 30.00 -27.15 -6.58
C THR A 399 30.89 -25.99 -7.02
N TRP A 400 30.34 -25.09 -7.82
CA TRP A 400 31.04 -23.89 -8.30
C TRP A 400 30.06 -22.74 -8.53
N CYS A 401 30.60 -21.53 -8.65
CA CYS A 401 29.83 -20.33 -8.98
C CYS A 401 30.71 -19.30 -9.71
N TYR A 402 30.07 -18.31 -10.32
CA TYR A 402 30.76 -17.10 -10.76
C TYR A 402 30.94 -16.12 -9.60
N THR A 403 32.14 -15.57 -9.43
CA THR A 403 32.46 -14.61 -8.35
C THR A 403 32.43 -13.15 -8.80
N ASP A 404 32.28 -12.91 -10.11
CA ASP A 404 32.12 -11.59 -10.73
C ASP A 404 31.45 -11.71 -12.12
N TYR A 405 31.27 -10.57 -12.78
CA TYR A 405 30.63 -10.45 -14.09
C TYR A 405 31.61 -10.50 -15.27
N ASP A 406 32.90 -10.76 -15.01
CA ASP A 406 33.91 -11.04 -16.02
C ASP A 406 34.09 -12.55 -16.24
N ASP A 407 33.08 -13.34 -15.85
CA ASP A 407 33.02 -14.80 -15.90
C ASP A 407 34.14 -15.53 -15.13
N ASN A 408 34.74 -14.89 -14.12
CA ASN A 408 35.64 -15.60 -13.22
C ASN A 408 34.83 -16.53 -12.32
N TRP A 409 35.20 -17.81 -12.32
CA TRP A 409 34.54 -18.85 -11.54
C TRP A 409 35.46 -19.36 -10.44
N ASN A 410 34.84 -19.93 -9.39
CA ASN A 410 35.57 -20.64 -8.35
C ASN A 410 34.77 -21.82 -7.80
N TYR A 411 35.46 -22.79 -7.21
CA TYR A 411 34.82 -23.76 -6.31
C TYR A 411 34.18 -23.01 -5.15
N CYS A 412 33.05 -23.50 -4.67
CA CYS A 412 32.26 -22.76 -3.70
C CYS A 412 31.64 -23.63 -2.62
N CYS A 413 31.33 -22.98 -1.50
CA CYS A 413 30.57 -23.52 -0.40
C CYS A 413 29.18 -22.88 -0.44
N SER A 414 28.12 -23.70 -0.42
CA SER A 414 26.73 -23.23 -0.48
C SER A 414 26.35 -22.33 0.70
N ILE A 415 27.07 -22.45 1.82
CA ILE A 415 26.97 -21.55 2.96
C ILE A 415 28.35 -20.92 3.16
N GLY A 416 28.38 -19.58 3.18
CA GLY A 416 29.61 -18.79 3.33
C GLY A 416 30.07 -18.61 4.77
N ASP A 417 29.96 -19.63 5.63
CA ASP A 417 30.44 -19.60 7.01
C ASP A 417 31.78 -20.32 7.18
N GLN A 418 32.43 -20.11 8.33
CA GLN A 418 33.68 -20.78 8.68
C GLN A 418 33.55 -22.30 8.93
N TYR A 419 32.33 -22.85 8.89
CA TYR A 419 32.08 -24.27 9.14
C TYR A 419 31.70 -25.04 7.89
N SER A 420 31.89 -24.45 6.71
CA SER A 420 31.47 -25.06 5.44
C SER A 420 32.67 -25.47 4.59
N ALA A 421 32.68 -26.76 4.23
CA ALA A 421 33.69 -27.36 3.37
C ALA A 421 33.21 -27.44 1.90
N LEU A 422 34.15 -27.51 0.95
CA LEU A 422 33.87 -27.51 -0.49
C LEU A 422 33.05 -28.72 -0.97
N ASN A 423 33.10 -29.84 -0.24
CA ASN A 423 32.31 -31.03 -0.55
C ASN A 423 30.88 -31.00 0.05
N GLY A 424 30.45 -29.85 0.59
CA GLY A 424 29.15 -29.66 1.23
C GLY A 424 29.06 -30.13 2.69
N LYS A 425 30.10 -30.77 3.23
CA LYS A 425 30.15 -31.20 4.63
C LYS A 425 30.45 -30.03 5.58
N SER A 426 30.20 -30.28 6.87
CA SER A 426 30.52 -29.33 7.93
C SER A 426 31.95 -29.56 8.45
N CYS A 427 32.73 -28.49 8.57
CA CYS A 427 33.95 -28.48 9.36
C CYS A 427 33.61 -28.71 10.85
N LYS A 428 34.55 -29.29 11.59
CA LYS A 428 34.38 -29.46 13.03
C LYS A 428 34.41 -28.12 13.77
N ASN A 429 33.68 -28.07 14.88
CA ASN A 429 33.65 -26.90 15.75
C ASN A 429 35.02 -26.53 16.34
N ASP A 430 35.86 -27.52 16.63
CA ASP A 430 37.22 -27.36 17.17
C ASP A 430 38.28 -27.19 16.07
N HIS A 431 37.90 -27.29 14.79
CA HIS A 431 38.78 -27.09 13.65
C HIS A 431 38.04 -26.39 12.50
N PRO A 432 37.61 -25.12 12.71
CA PRO A 432 36.92 -24.34 11.68
C PRO A 432 37.83 -24.13 10.46
N CYS A 433 37.23 -23.66 9.38
CA CYS A 433 37.93 -23.30 8.16
C CYS A 433 39.05 -22.28 8.45
N GLY A 434 40.28 -22.63 8.08
CA GLY A 434 41.45 -21.83 8.40
C GLY A 434 42.66 -22.24 7.59
N TYR A 435 43.70 -21.40 7.67
CA TYR A 435 44.98 -21.70 7.04
C TYR A 435 45.74 -22.81 7.77
N HIS A 436 45.61 -22.90 9.10
CA HIS A 436 46.25 -23.93 9.94
C HIS A 436 47.72 -24.19 9.59
N SER A 437 48.49 -23.12 9.38
CA SER A 437 49.90 -23.13 8.98
C SER A 437 50.20 -23.54 7.53
N TYR A 438 49.20 -23.60 6.65
CA TYR A 438 49.31 -23.77 5.20
C TYR A 438 48.95 -22.47 4.45
N SER A 439 49.20 -22.44 3.14
CA SER A 439 48.83 -21.32 2.26
C SER A 439 47.41 -21.39 1.70
N TYR A 440 46.65 -22.43 2.06
CA TYR A 440 45.28 -22.69 1.60
C TYR A 440 44.33 -22.85 2.78
N LEU A 441 43.04 -22.60 2.53
CA LEU A 441 41.98 -22.75 3.53
C LEU A 441 41.47 -24.19 3.55
N TRP A 442 41.49 -24.82 4.73
CA TRP A 442 40.99 -26.17 4.92
C TRP A 442 40.47 -26.40 6.34
N CYS A 443 39.77 -27.52 6.53
CA CYS A 443 39.32 -27.99 7.83
C CYS A 443 39.24 -29.52 7.90
N TYR A 444 39.15 -30.07 9.12
CA TYR A 444 38.64 -31.43 9.29
C TYR A 444 37.12 -31.40 9.33
N THR A 445 36.46 -32.26 8.54
CA THR A 445 35.01 -32.40 8.53
C THR A 445 34.53 -33.27 9.70
N THR A 446 33.23 -33.22 9.98
CA THR A 446 32.60 -33.97 11.08
C THR A 446 32.76 -35.49 10.98
N ASP A 447 33.02 -36.02 9.78
CA ASP A 447 33.34 -37.43 9.51
C ASP A 447 34.85 -37.76 9.57
N LEU A 448 35.66 -36.85 10.12
CA LEU A 448 37.11 -36.96 10.29
C LEU A 448 37.94 -36.90 8.98
N SER A 449 37.34 -36.50 7.86
CA SER A 449 38.07 -36.29 6.61
C SER A 449 38.74 -34.91 6.54
N TRP A 450 39.81 -34.79 5.78
CA TRP A 450 40.42 -33.51 5.43
C TRP A 450 39.70 -32.92 4.22
N GLU A 451 39.37 -31.63 4.23
CA GLU A 451 38.73 -30.97 3.08
C GLU A 451 39.07 -29.47 2.98
N TYR A 452 39.09 -28.94 1.75
CA TYR A 452 39.18 -27.51 1.50
C TYR A 452 37.92 -26.77 1.93
N CYS A 453 38.05 -25.48 2.24
CA CYS A 453 36.92 -24.65 2.68
C CYS A 453 37.04 -23.22 2.14
N CYS A 454 35.96 -22.43 2.25
CA CYS A 454 35.84 -21.20 1.47
C CYS A 454 36.25 -19.92 2.20
N THR A 455 36.06 -19.85 3.52
CA THR A 455 36.26 -18.60 4.27
C THR A 455 36.55 -18.85 5.75
N THR A 456 37.29 -17.94 6.38
CA THR A 456 37.64 -18.00 7.82
C THR A 456 36.63 -17.29 8.72
N SER A 457 35.63 -16.59 8.16
CA SER A 457 34.64 -15.79 8.89
C SER A 457 33.30 -15.74 8.18
#